data_AF-A0A653DDR4-F1
#
_entry.id   AF-A0A653DDR4-F1
#
_cell.length_a   1.000
_cell.length_b   1.000
_cell.length_c   1.000
_cell.angle_alpha   90.00
_cell.angle_beta   90.00
_cell.angle_gamma   90.00
#
_symmetry.space_group_name_H-M   'P 1'
#
loop_
_entity.id
_entity.type
_entity.pdbx_description
1 polymer ?
#
loop_
_entity_poly.entity_id
_entity_poly.type
_entity_poly.pdbx_seq_one_letter_code
_entity_poly.pdbx_strand_id
1 'polypeptide(L)'
;MPIQAPQWTEFLSCPVCCNSFDEKLRSPISLGCGHTICKGCLSNLHRKQCPFDQTNISIDIENLPINTALLQLVGPNVKSELEDVDIKIVPKEHLDYYLDCKKCVEELALYLKPHPNGNICGSGSILSRPMQRKLVTLINCQLVEDEGRTRAMRAARSLGERTVTELILQHQNPQQLSANLWAAVRARGCQFLGPAMQEEVLKLVLLALEDGSALSRKVLVMFVVQRLEPHFPQASKTSIGHVVQLLYRASCFK
;
A
#
# COMPACT_ATOMS: atom_id res chain seq x y z
N MET A 1 4.56 24.13 -15.68
CA MET A 1 3.80 23.72 -14.47
C MET A 1 3.93 22.20 -14.33
N PRO A 2 4.09 21.65 -13.12
CA PRO A 2 4.05 20.20 -12.95
C PRO A 2 2.65 19.71 -13.34
N ILE A 3 2.59 18.77 -14.27
CA ILE A 3 1.36 18.12 -14.70
C ILE A 3 0.88 17.25 -13.54
N GLN A 4 -0.42 17.28 -13.22
CA GLN A 4 -1.00 16.47 -12.15
C GLN A 4 -0.70 14.99 -12.41
N ALA A 5 -0.24 14.28 -11.37
CA ALA A 5 0.01 12.84 -11.47
C ALA A 5 -1.29 12.11 -11.84
N PRO A 6 -1.22 11.11 -12.74
CA PRO A 6 -2.41 10.42 -13.21
C PRO A 6 -3.11 9.66 -12.09
N GLN A 7 -4.45 9.58 -12.16
CA GLN A 7 -5.22 8.78 -11.23
C GLN A 7 -5.01 7.28 -11.52
N TRP A 8 -4.74 6.50 -10.48
CA TRP A 8 -4.51 5.06 -10.63
C TRP A 8 -5.71 4.29 -11.22
N THR A 9 -6.91 4.86 -11.16
CA THR A 9 -8.14 4.28 -11.71
C THR A 9 -8.25 4.41 -13.23
N GLU A 10 -7.47 5.29 -13.85
CA GLU A 10 -7.46 5.55 -15.30
C GLU A 10 -6.27 4.87 -16.00
N PHE A 11 -5.81 3.74 -15.44
CA PHE A 11 -4.61 3.02 -15.87
C PHE A 11 -4.69 2.40 -17.28
N LEU A 12 -5.85 2.46 -17.94
CA LEU A 12 -6.05 2.00 -19.33
C LEU A 12 -5.99 3.16 -20.36
N SER A 13 -5.74 4.39 -19.91
CA SER A 13 -5.65 5.57 -20.75
C SER A 13 -4.29 6.24 -20.62
N CYS A 14 -3.81 6.83 -21.72
CA CYS A 14 -2.61 7.62 -21.69
C CYS A 14 -2.87 8.94 -20.96
N PRO A 15 -2.07 9.29 -19.94
CA PRO A 15 -2.30 10.51 -19.16
C PRO A 15 -1.86 11.81 -19.88
N VAL A 16 -1.23 11.70 -21.05
CA VAL A 16 -0.79 12.85 -21.85
C VAL A 16 -1.85 13.24 -22.89
N CYS A 17 -2.35 12.26 -23.67
CA CYS A 17 -3.37 12.53 -24.69
C CYS A 17 -4.81 12.20 -24.24
N CYS A 18 -4.98 11.70 -23.01
CA CYS A 18 -6.27 11.32 -22.41
C CYS A 18 -7.09 10.30 -23.22
N ASN A 19 -6.45 9.56 -24.14
CA ASN A 19 -7.10 8.52 -24.93
C ASN A 19 -6.74 7.13 -24.40
N SER A 20 -7.66 6.18 -24.55
CA SER A 20 -7.40 4.77 -24.26
C SER A 20 -6.22 4.23 -25.05
N PHE A 21 -5.46 3.32 -24.44
CA PHE A 21 -4.39 2.62 -25.13
C PHE A 21 -4.93 1.73 -26.26
N ASP A 22 -4.12 1.49 -27.28
CA ASP A 22 -4.43 0.55 -28.37
C ASP A 22 -3.15 -0.05 -28.93
N GLU A 23 -3.27 -1.08 -29.76
CA GLU A 23 -2.13 -1.82 -30.27
C GLU A 23 -1.29 -1.01 -31.28
N LYS A 24 -1.91 -0.09 -32.02
CA LYS A 24 -1.34 0.51 -33.23
C LYS A 24 -0.60 1.82 -32.96
N LEU A 25 -1.35 2.83 -32.51
CA LEU A 25 -0.84 4.20 -32.37
C LEU A 25 -0.57 4.54 -30.91
N ARG A 26 -1.41 4.02 -30.00
CA ARG A 26 -1.34 4.34 -28.58
C ARG A 26 -0.89 3.14 -27.75
N SER A 27 0.12 2.41 -28.22
CA SER A 27 0.70 1.28 -27.49
C SER A 27 1.25 1.77 -26.14
N PRO A 28 0.87 1.14 -25.01
CA PRO A 28 1.32 1.58 -23.70
C PRO A 28 2.80 1.25 -23.50
N ILE A 29 3.62 2.21 -23.08
CA ILE A 29 5.02 2.01 -22.72
C ILE A 29 5.21 2.48 -21.28
N SER A 30 5.60 1.55 -20.41
CA SER A 30 5.97 1.86 -19.03
C SER A 30 7.41 2.37 -18.98
N LEU A 31 7.65 3.41 -18.18
CA LEU A 31 8.98 3.94 -17.93
C LEU A 31 9.52 3.39 -16.59
N GLY A 32 10.83 3.42 -16.38
CA GLY A 32 11.47 3.04 -15.12
C GLY A 32 10.91 3.81 -13.92
N CYS A 33 10.41 5.03 -14.15
CA CYS A 33 9.72 5.82 -13.13
C CYS A 33 8.25 5.40 -12.85
N GLY A 34 7.79 4.26 -13.38
CA GLY A 34 6.48 3.69 -13.08
C GLY A 34 5.29 4.41 -13.72
N HIS A 35 5.54 5.45 -14.52
CA HIS A 35 4.53 6.07 -15.36
C HIS A 35 4.41 5.32 -16.69
N THR A 36 3.18 5.15 -17.17
CA THR A 36 2.91 4.54 -18.47
C THR A 36 2.30 5.57 -19.42
N ILE A 37 2.93 5.75 -20.57
CA ILE A 37 2.57 6.75 -21.58
C ILE A 37 2.51 6.04 -22.93
N CYS A 38 1.62 6.47 -23.83
CA CYS A 38 1.53 5.82 -25.13
C CYS A 38 2.74 6.17 -26.02
N LYS A 39 3.13 5.24 -26.91
CA LYS A 39 4.27 5.39 -27.81
C LYS A 39 4.22 6.72 -28.58
N GLY A 40 3.08 7.06 -29.18
CA GLY A 40 2.91 8.31 -29.92
C GLY A 40 3.16 9.58 -29.08
N CYS A 41 2.79 9.60 -27.80
CA CYS A 41 3.09 10.73 -26.93
C CYS A 41 4.56 10.78 -26.52
N LEU A 42 5.19 9.62 -26.27
CA LEU A 42 6.61 9.55 -25.94
C LEU A 42 7.49 10.03 -27.11
N SER A 43 7.19 9.60 -28.35
CA SER A 43 7.95 10.00 -29.54
C SER A 43 7.89 11.51 -29.83
N ASN A 44 6.88 12.21 -29.31
CA ASN A 44 6.70 13.66 -29.46
C ASN A 44 7.26 14.48 -28.29
N LEU A 45 7.95 13.85 -27.32
CA LEU A 45 8.56 14.58 -26.22
C LEU A 45 9.77 15.41 -26.68
N HIS A 46 9.79 16.69 -26.33
CA HIS A 46 10.93 17.58 -26.62
C HIS A 46 12.21 17.19 -25.86
N ARG A 47 12.08 16.51 -24.71
CA ARG A 47 13.19 16.04 -23.88
C ARG A 47 12.97 14.57 -23.54
N LYS A 48 14.05 13.79 -23.46
CA LYS A 48 14.04 12.39 -22.99
C LYS A 48 13.83 12.30 -21.48
N GLN A 49 12.71 12.85 -21.00
CA GLN A 49 12.33 12.94 -19.60
C GLN A 49 10.84 12.65 -19.46
N CYS A 50 10.47 11.94 -18.39
CA CYS A 50 9.07 11.75 -18.04
C CYS A 50 8.37 13.10 -17.83
N PRO A 51 7.22 13.37 -18.46
CA PRO A 51 6.51 14.64 -18.33
C PRO A 51 5.90 14.89 -16.93
N PHE A 52 5.82 13.86 -16.08
CA PHE A 52 5.21 13.96 -14.75
C PHE A 52 6.22 14.20 -13.63
N ASP A 53 7.34 13.48 -13.64
CA ASP A 53 8.34 13.50 -12.58
C ASP A 53 9.75 13.91 -13.05
N GLN A 54 9.91 14.20 -14.35
CA GLN A 54 11.16 14.64 -14.97
C GLN A 54 12.30 13.61 -14.89
N THR A 55 12.01 12.35 -14.53
CA THR A 55 13.00 11.27 -14.55
C THR A 55 13.52 11.08 -15.98
N ASN A 56 14.83 11.00 -16.14
CA ASN A 56 15.44 10.77 -17.45
C ASN A 56 15.04 9.40 -18.00
N ILE A 57 14.70 9.36 -19.28
CA ILE A 57 14.39 8.13 -20.03
C ILE A 57 15.71 7.63 -20.61
N SER A 58 16.22 6.51 -20.06
CA SER A 58 17.57 6.03 -20.35
C SER A 58 17.67 5.22 -21.65
N ILE A 59 16.64 4.41 -21.92
CA ILE A 59 16.51 3.57 -23.11
C ILE A 59 15.77 4.35 -24.21
N ASP A 60 16.14 4.14 -25.46
CA ASP A 60 15.40 4.73 -26.58
C ASP A 60 13.95 4.21 -26.62
N ILE A 61 13.00 5.08 -26.97
CA ILE A 61 11.56 4.77 -26.92
C ILE A 61 11.23 3.60 -27.86
N GLU A 62 11.90 3.50 -29.00
CA GLU A 62 11.74 2.40 -29.96
C GLU A 62 12.22 1.05 -29.43
N ASN A 63 13.08 1.08 -28.41
CA ASN A 63 13.60 -0.12 -27.74
C ASN A 63 12.78 -0.44 -26.48
N LEU A 64 11.96 0.46 -25.93
CA LEU A 64 11.17 0.09 -24.76
C LEU A 64 10.03 -0.87 -25.13
N PRO A 65 9.85 -1.98 -24.39
CA PRO A 65 8.81 -2.95 -24.69
C PRO A 65 7.42 -2.39 -24.38
N ILE A 66 6.45 -2.80 -25.18
CA ILE A 66 5.04 -2.47 -24.98
C ILE A 66 4.54 -3.23 -23.74
N ASN A 67 3.78 -2.55 -22.90
CA ASN A 67 3.12 -3.15 -21.75
C ASN A 67 1.90 -3.98 -22.20
N THR A 68 2.17 -5.22 -22.55
CA THR A 68 1.19 -6.24 -22.96
C THR A 68 0.17 -6.54 -21.86
N ALA A 69 0.57 -6.44 -20.58
CA ALA A 69 -0.31 -6.65 -19.43
C ALA A 69 -1.46 -5.63 -19.37
N LEU A 70 -1.23 -4.38 -19.81
CA LEU A 70 -2.28 -3.37 -19.99
C LEU A 70 -3.03 -3.56 -21.31
N LEU A 71 -2.31 -3.86 -22.39
CA LEU A 71 -2.90 -3.94 -23.73
C LEU A 71 -4.00 -5.03 -23.82
N GLN A 72 -3.77 -6.18 -23.18
CA GLN A 72 -4.76 -7.27 -23.10
C GLN A 72 -6.06 -6.92 -22.35
N LEU A 73 -6.08 -5.79 -21.62
CA LEU A 73 -7.26 -5.31 -20.90
C LEU A 73 -8.14 -4.38 -21.77
N VAL A 74 -7.62 -3.88 -22.89
CA VAL A 74 -8.32 -2.89 -23.73
C VAL A 74 -8.92 -3.49 -25.00
N GLY A 75 -8.41 -4.61 -25.52
CA GLY A 75 -8.87 -5.20 -26.79
C GLY A 75 -8.87 -6.74 -26.82
N PRO A 76 -9.55 -7.35 -27.82
CA PRO A 76 -9.66 -8.81 -27.94
C PRO A 76 -8.29 -9.44 -28.28
N ASN A 77 -7.81 -10.32 -27.39
CA ASN A 77 -6.64 -11.22 -27.50
C ASN A 77 -5.69 -10.91 -28.66
N VAL A 78 -4.87 -9.87 -28.47
CA VAL A 78 -3.70 -9.60 -29.30
C VAL A 78 -2.72 -10.75 -29.06
N LYS A 79 -2.44 -11.54 -30.09
CA LYS A 79 -1.38 -12.54 -30.03
C LYS A 79 -0.05 -11.81 -29.88
N SER A 80 0.74 -12.23 -28.89
CA SER A 80 2.09 -11.75 -28.60
C SER A 80 3.04 -12.08 -29.76
N GLU A 81 3.02 -11.29 -30.83
CA GLU A 81 4.07 -11.28 -31.85
C GLU A 81 5.21 -10.30 -31.46
N LEU A 82 5.25 -9.85 -30.21
CA LEU A 82 6.09 -8.74 -29.71
C LEU A 82 7.42 -9.20 -29.03
N GLU A 83 7.85 -10.44 -29.22
CA GLU A 83 9.03 -11.01 -28.56
C GLU A 83 10.37 -10.42 -29.07
N ASP A 84 10.40 -9.85 -30.26
CA ASP A 84 11.64 -9.41 -30.92
C ASP A 84 12.39 -8.28 -30.20
N VAL A 85 11.68 -7.40 -29.48
CA VAL A 85 12.30 -6.27 -28.76
C VAL A 85 12.91 -6.74 -27.44
N ASP A 86 12.20 -7.64 -26.74
CA ASP A 86 12.65 -8.20 -25.46
C ASP A 86 13.98 -8.95 -25.63
N ILE A 87 14.10 -9.77 -26.66
CA ILE A 87 15.30 -10.58 -26.96
C ILE A 87 16.52 -9.71 -27.28
N LYS A 88 16.32 -8.49 -27.80
CA LYS A 88 17.41 -7.57 -28.15
C LYS A 88 18.01 -6.85 -26.94
N ILE A 89 17.23 -6.65 -25.89
CA ILE A 89 17.60 -5.78 -24.76
C ILE A 89 17.95 -6.59 -23.53
N VAL A 90 17.23 -7.68 -23.30
CA VAL A 90 17.48 -8.56 -22.17
C VAL A 90 18.65 -9.48 -22.50
N PRO A 91 19.71 -9.54 -21.68
CA PRO A 91 20.80 -10.49 -21.87
C PRO A 91 20.28 -11.93 -21.93
N LYS A 92 20.85 -12.75 -22.84
CA LYS A 92 20.40 -14.13 -23.07
C LYS A 92 20.36 -14.99 -21.80
N GLU A 93 21.31 -14.78 -20.89
CA GLU A 93 21.38 -15.47 -19.59
C GLU A 93 20.25 -15.13 -18.61
N HIS A 94 19.49 -14.06 -18.87
CA HIS A 94 18.38 -13.61 -18.04
C HIS A 94 17.03 -13.63 -18.76
N LEU A 95 17.01 -14.02 -20.04
CA LEU A 95 15.82 -13.98 -20.88
C LEU A 95 14.70 -14.86 -20.32
N ASP A 96 15.00 -16.08 -19.90
CA ASP A 96 14.00 -17.00 -19.35
C ASP A 96 13.33 -16.41 -18.10
N TYR A 97 14.12 -15.87 -17.16
CA TYR A 97 13.59 -15.21 -15.96
C TYR A 97 12.74 -13.99 -16.28
N TYR A 98 13.14 -13.21 -17.28
CA TYR A 98 12.37 -12.05 -17.73
C TYR A 98 11.02 -12.47 -18.32
N LEU A 99 11.00 -13.48 -19.20
CA LEU A 99 9.79 -13.99 -19.84
C LEU A 99 8.82 -14.57 -18.81
N ASP A 100 9.33 -15.36 -17.86
CA ASP A 100 8.53 -15.89 -16.75
C ASP A 100 7.93 -14.75 -15.90
N CYS A 101 8.73 -13.74 -15.55
CA CYS A 101 8.26 -12.60 -14.78
C CYS A 101 7.19 -11.79 -15.52
N LYS A 102 7.42 -11.50 -16.81
CA LYS A 102 6.48 -10.82 -17.70
C LYS A 102 5.15 -11.57 -17.76
N LYS A 103 5.19 -12.88 -17.98
CA LYS A 103 4.01 -13.75 -18.00
C LYS A 103 3.24 -13.72 -16.67
N CYS A 104 3.92 -13.80 -15.52
CA CYS A 104 3.26 -13.68 -14.22
C CYS A 104 2.54 -12.33 -14.03
N VAL A 105 3.16 -11.22 -14.48
CA VAL A 105 2.55 -9.89 -14.42
C VAL A 105 1.32 -9.80 -15.34
N GLU A 106 1.38 -10.38 -16.54
CA GLU A 106 0.25 -10.48 -17.46
C GLU A 106 -0.90 -11.30 -16.88
N GLU A 107 -0.63 -12.47 -16.29
CA GLU A 107 -1.63 -13.30 -15.63
C GLU A 107 -2.33 -12.55 -14.48
N LEU A 108 -1.56 -11.84 -13.64
CA LEU A 108 -2.11 -11.04 -12.56
C LEU A 108 -2.97 -9.88 -13.07
N ALA A 109 -2.58 -9.23 -14.16
CA ALA A 109 -3.33 -8.11 -14.73
C ALA A 109 -4.76 -8.49 -15.13
N LEU A 110 -5.03 -9.77 -15.44
CA LEU A 110 -6.37 -10.25 -15.78
C LEU A 110 -7.40 -10.05 -14.65
N TYR A 111 -6.97 -9.96 -13.39
CA TYR A 111 -7.84 -9.62 -12.26
C TYR A 111 -8.36 -8.17 -12.29
N LEU A 112 -7.79 -7.33 -13.15
CA LEU A 112 -8.22 -5.94 -13.40
C LEU A 112 -9.13 -5.80 -14.61
N LYS A 113 -9.52 -6.91 -15.29
CA LYS A 113 -10.40 -6.86 -16.46
C LYS A 113 -11.67 -6.06 -16.14
N PRO A 114 -12.02 -5.05 -16.96
CA PRO A 114 -13.26 -4.31 -16.80
C PRO A 114 -14.46 -5.26 -16.89
N HIS A 115 -15.43 -5.13 -15.98
CA HIS A 115 -16.68 -5.88 -16.10
C HIS A 115 -17.48 -5.40 -17.32
N PRO A 116 -18.36 -6.24 -17.91
CA PRO A 116 -19.16 -5.89 -19.09
C PRO A 116 -19.97 -4.59 -18.95
N ASN A 117 -20.27 -4.18 -17.72
CA ASN A 117 -20.97 -2.93 -17.41
C ASN A 117 -20.05 -1.68 -17.44
N GLY A 118 -18.84 -1.76 -17.96
CA GLY A 118 -17.93 -0.61 -18.16
C GLY A 118 -17.28 -0.04 -16.91
N ASN A 119 -17.64 -0.50 -15.71
CA ASN A 119 -17.02 -0.05 -14.46
C ASN A 119 -15.65 -0.71 -14.22
N ILE A 120 -14.59 0.02 -14.54
CA ILE A 120 -13.22 -0.28 -14.12
C ILE A 120 -13.17 -0.18 -12.58
N CYS A 121 -12.67 -1.21 -11.89
CA CYS A 121 -12.51 -1.22 -10.42
C CYS A 121 -13.82 -1.11 -9.59
N GLY A 122 -14.95 -1.60 -10.14
CA GLY A 122 -16.27 -1.56 -9.50
C GLY A 122 -16.50 -2.61 -8.39
N SER A 123 -17.66 -2.53 -7.73
CA SER A 123 -18.08 -3.40 -6.60
C SER A 123 -18.22 -4.90 -6.94
N GLY A 124 -18.09 -5.28 -8.21
CA GLY A 124 -18.11 -6.68 -8.67
C GLY A 124 -16.73 -7.29 -8.90
N SER A 125 -15.65 -6.55 -8.65
CA SER A 125 -14.29 -7.10 -8.74
C SER A 125 -14.01 -8.08 -7.60
N ILE A 126 -13.33 -9.18 -7.92
CA ILE A 126 -12.84 -10.17 -6.96
C ILE A 126 -11.84 -9.53 -5.98
N LEU A 127 -11.07 -8.54 -6.46
CA LEU A 127 -10.05 -7.87 -5.66
C LEU A 127 -10.62 -6.62 -5.00
N SER A 128 -10.22 -6.35 -3.76
CA SER A 128 -10.52 -5.08 -3.10
C SER A 128 -9.84 -3.90 -3.82
N ARG A 129 -10.37 -2.68 -3.65
CA ARG A 129 -9.72 -1.46 -4.20
C ARG A 129 -8.25 -1.29 -3.77
N PRO A 130 -7.88 -1.49 -2.49
CA PRO A 130 -6.47 -1.47 -2.08
C PRO A 130 -5.59 -2.49 -2.83
N MET A 131 -6.12 -3.68 -3.10
CA MET A 131 -5.41 -4.72 -3.84
C MET A 131 -5.24 -4.33 -5.31
N GLN A 132 -6.31 -3.88 -5.96
CA GLN A 132 -6.29 -3.40 -7.35
C GLN A 132 -5.26 -2.28 -7.54
N ARG A 133 -5.22 -1.28 -6.64
CA ARG A 133 -4.24 -0.19 -6.72
C ARG A 133 -2.79 -0.68 -6.65
N LYS A 134 -2.51 -1.65 -5.78
CA LYS A 134 -1.18 -2.25 -5.66
C LYS A 134 -0.83 -3.08 -6.89
N LEU A 135 -1.81 -3.77 -7.47
CA LEU A 135 -1.64 -4.51 -8.71
C LEU A 135 -1.37 -3.57 -9.90
N VAL A 136 -2.11 -2.48 -10.02
CA VAL A 136 -1.84 -1.41 -11.01
C VAL A 136 -0.42 -0.83 -10.84
N THR A 137 0.09 -0.76 -9.61
CA THR A 137 1.47 -0.33 -9.38
C THR A 137 2.48 -1.36 -9.93
N LEU A 138 2.22 -2.65 -9.76
CA LEU A 138 3.09 -3.73 -10.27
C LEU A 138 3.09 -3.76 -11.80
N ILE A 139 1.92 -3.72 -12.45
CA ILE A 139 1.83 -3.84 -13.91
C ILE A 139 2.50 -2.67 -14.64
N ASN A 140 2.65 -1.51 -14.01
CA ASN A 140 3.31 -0.33 -14.58
C ASN A 140 4.85 -0.34 -14.42
N CYS A 141 5.44 -1.40 -13.87
CA CYS A 141 6.88 -1.51 -13.71
C CYS A 141 7.55 -1.93 -15.03
N GLN A 142 8.56 -1.18 -15.48
CA GLN A 142 9.34 -1.50 -16.68
C GLN A 142 10.47 -2.49 -16.36
N LEU A 143 10.27 -3.78 -16.63
CA LEU A 143 11.15 -4.86 -16.17
C LEU A 143 12.52 -4.89 -16.86
N VAL A 144 12.67 -4.27 -18.04
CA VAL A 144 13.99 -4.18 -18.71
C VAL A 144 14.92 -3.18 -18.02
N GLU A 145 14.40 -2.25 -17.21
CA GLU A 145 15.18 -1.25 -16.48
C GLU A 145 15.41 -1.65 -15.01
N ASP A 146 16.61 -1.39 -14.48
CA ASP A 146 17.00 -1.69 -13.09
C ASP A 146 16.06 -1.04 -12.06
N GLU A 147 15.71 0.24 -12.29
CA GLU A 147 14.79 0.99 -11.45
C GLU A 147 13.38 0.39 -11.49
N GLY A 148 12.94 -0.06 -12.68
CA GLY A 148 11.65 -0.73 -12.85
C GLY A 148 11.60 -2.09 -12.13
N ARG A 149 12.67 -2.89 -12.18
CA ARG A 149 12.77 -4.15 -11.41
C ARG A 149 12.76 -3.90 -9.90
N THR A 150 13.47 -2.89 -9.43
CA THR A 150 13.47 -2.49 -8.01
C THR A 150 12.06 -2.12 -7.54
N ARG A 151 11.30 -1.39 -8.37
CA ARG A 151 9.90 -1.05 -8.10
C ARG A 151 8.99 -2.26 -8.14
N ALA A 152 9.18 -3.16 -9.09
CA ALA A 152 8.41 -4.40 -9.19
C ALA A 152 8.55 -5.23 -7.89
N MET A 153 9.77 -5.35 -7.35
CA MET A 153 10.01 -6.05 -6.08
C MET A 153 9.28 -5.39 -4.89
N ARG A 154 9.30 -4.05 -4.81
CA ARG A 154 8.55 -3.32 -3.77
C ARG A 154 7.04 -3.51 -3.93
N ALA A 155 6.54 -3.47 -5.17
CA ALA A 155 5.13 -3.66 -5.49
C ALA A 155 4.67 -5.09 -5.15
N ALA A 156 5.46 -6.11 -5.50
CA ALA A 156 5.22 -7.51 -5.18
C ALA A 156 5.16 -7.76 -3.67
N ARG A 157 6.13 -7.22 -2.90
CA ARG A 157 6.08 -7.27 -1.43
C ARG A 157 4.81 -6.63 -0.88
N SER A 158 4.48 -5.43 -1.38
CA SER A 158 3.30 -4.67 -0.98
C SER A 158 1.98 -5.40 -1.28
N LEU A 159 1.92 -6.15 -2.40
CA LEU A 159 0.82 -7.06 -2.72
C LEU A 159 0.74 -8.20 -1.73
N GLY A 160 1.84 -8.91 -1.46
CA GLY A 160 1.90 -10.01 -0.49
C GLY A 160 1.45 -9.59 0.92
N GLU A 161 1.96 -8.48 1.45
CA GLU A 161 1.55 -7.94 2.74
C GLU A 161 0.04 -7.62 2.78
N ARG A 162 -0.50 -7.10 1.66
CA ARG A 162 -1.92 -6.81 1.57
C ARG A 162 -2.75 -8.09 1.50
N THR A 163 -2.29 -9.12 0.79
CA THR A 163 -2.97 -10.41 0.67
C THR A 163 -3.08 -11.07 2.05
N VAL A 164 -1.99 -11.10 2.81
CA VAL A 164 -1.99 -11.62 4.19
C VAL A 164 -3.01 -10.87 5.05
N THR A 165 -3.03 -9.54 4.97
CA THR A 165 -4.00 -8.72 5.71
C THR A 165 -5.44 -9.07 5.33
N GLU A 166 -5.75 -9.22 4.05
CA GLU A 166 -7.11 -9.57 3.61
C GLU A 166 -7.53 -10.96 4.07
N LEU A 167 -6.63 -11.94 4.02
CA LEU A 167 -6.89 -13.28 4.56
C LEU A 167 -7.14 -13.26 6.07
N ILE A 168 -6.39 -12.47 6.84
CA ILE A 168 -6.63 -12.30 8.28
C ILE A 168 -8.02 -11.69 8.53
N LEU A 169 -8.38 -10.65 7.77
CA LEU A 169 -9.68 -9.99 7.92
C LEU A 169 -10.86 -10.93 7.59
N GLN A 170 -10.71 -11.84 6.62
CA GLN A 170 -11.76 -12.84 6.31
C GLN A 170 -12.02 -13.81 7.47
N HIS A 171 -11.00 -14.12 8.28
CA HIS A 171 -11.13 -15.01 9.43
C HIS A 171 -11.43 -14.26 10.74
N GLN A 172 -11.45 -12.92 10.72
CA GLN A 172 -11.67 -12.10 11.89
C GLN A 172 -13.17 -11.85 12.09
N ASN A 173 -13.71 -12.25 13.24
CA ASN A 173 -15.09 -11.94 13.61
C ASN A 173 -15.21 -10.47 14.05
N PRO A 174 -15.91 -9.59 13.31
CA PRO A 174 -15.98 -8.17 13.63
C PRO A 174 -16.81 -7.90 14.89
N GLN A 175 -17.82 -8.73 15.20
CA GLN A 175 -18.66 -8.58 16.39
C GLN A 175 -17.87 -8.84 17.69
N GLN A 176 -16.84 -9.66 17.65
CA GLN A 176 -16.01 -10.00 18.83
C GLN A 176 -14.68 -9.26 18.90
N LEU A 177 -14.36 -8.41 17.91
CA LEU A 177 -13.05 -7.75 17.81
C LEU A 177 -12.69 -6.97 19.08
N SER A 178 -13.60 -6.11 19.55
CA SER A 178 -13.38 -5.31 20.76
C SER A 178 -13.25 -6.18 22.01
N ALA A 179 -14.05 -7.24 22.11
CA ALA A 179 -13.97 -8.17 23.24
C ALA A 179 -12.61 -8.90 23.29
N ASN A 180 -12.14 -9.38 22.14
CA ASN A 180 -10.84 -10.05 21.99
C ASN A 180 -9.68 -9.10 22.29
N LEU A 181 -9.74 -7.85 21.81
CA LEU A 181 -8.75 -6.81 22.12
C LEU A 181 -8.65 -6.61 23.64
N TRP A 182 -9.79 -6.37 24.31
CA TRP A 182 -9.76 -6.10 25.75
C TRP A 182 -9.41 -7.32 26.58
N ALA A 183 -9.77 -8.54 26.14
CA ALA A 183 -9.28 -9.77 26.75
C ALA A 183 -7.75 -9.89 26.66
N ALA A 184 -7.18 -9.58 25.48
CA ALA A 184 -5.73 -9.61 25.27
C ALA A 184 -4.98 -8.54 26.11
N VAL A 185 -5.58 -7.36 26.30
CA VAL A 185 -5.04 -6.31 27.19
C VAL A 185 -5.07 -6.77 28.65
N ARG A 186 -6.20 -7.31 29.12
CA ARG A 186 -6.34 -7.81 30.50
C ARG A 186 -5.43 -8.99 30.81
N ALA A 187 -5.25 -9.91 29.86
CA ALA A 187 -4.32 -11.06 30.00
C ALA A 187 -2.86 -10.63 30.21
N ARG A 188 -2.52 -9.38 29.89
CA ARG A 188 -1.19 -8.78 30.09
C ARG A 188 -1.05 -8.02 31.41
N GLY A 189 -2.04 -8.10 32.30
CA GLY A 189 -2.11 -7.32 33.54
C GLY A 189 -2.37 -5.83 33.31
N CYS A 190 -2.86 -5.47 32.12
CA CYS A 190 -3.13 -4.10 31.72
C CYS A 190 -4.64 -3.85 31.64
N GLN A 191 -5.03 -2.57 31.63
CA GLN A 191 -6.44 -2.20 31.49
C GLN A 191 -6.59 -0.87 30.74
N PHE A 192 -7.67 -0.76 29.99
CA PHE A 192 -8.18 0.49 29.43
C PHE A 192 -9.53 0.78 30.08
N LEU A 193 -9.70 1.97 30.66
CA LEU A 193 -10.85 2.32 31.49
C LEU A 193 -11.97 3.05 30.73
N GLY A 194 -11.86 3.10 29.39
CA GLY A 194 -12.72 3.95 28.56
C GLY A 194 -12.09 5.33 28.32
N PRO A 195 -12.49 6.05 27.27
CA PRO A 195 -11.78 7.25 26.82
C PRO A 195 -11.59 8.32 27.91
N ALA A 196 -12.68 8.76 28.55
CA ALA A 196 -12.64 9.85 29.54
C ALA A 196 -11.85 9.49 30.81
N MET A 197 -12.13 8.31 31.39
CA MET A 197 -11.45 7.89 32.61
C MET A 197 -9.96 7.61 32.37
N GLN A 198 -9.61 7.05 31.21
CA GLN A 198 -8.22 6.80 30.84
C GLN A 198 -7.44 8.11 30.69
N GLU A 199 -8.03 9.11 30.04
CA GLU A 199 -7.43 10.44 29.88
C GLU A 199 -7.09 11.07 31.23
N GLU A 200 -8.06 11.09 32.17
CA GLU A 200 -7.85 11.67 33.50
C GLU A 200 -6.80 10.92 34.31
N VAL A 201 -6.73 9.60 34.21
CA VAL A 201 -5.66 8.81 34.83
C VAL A 201 -4.29 9.22 34.28
N LEU A 202 -4.16 9.37 32.96
CA LEU A 202 -2.88 9.76 32.35
C LEU A 202 -2.47 11.18 32.74
N LYS A 203 -3.41 12.14 32.82
CA LYS A 203 -3.15 13.49 33.32
C LYS A 203 -2.67 13.47 34.78
N LEU A 204 -3.30 12.68 35.64
CA LEU A 204 -2.88 12.55 37.04
C LEU A 204 -1.52 11.88 37.20
N VAL A 205 -1.20 10.90 36.35
CA VAL A 205 0.15 10.29 36.34
C VAL A 205 1.20 11.29 35.89
N LEU A 206 0.92 12.11 34.86
CA LEU A 206 1.80 13.19 34.43
C LEU A 206 2.00 14.21 35.56
N LEU A 207 0.92 14.71 36.17
CA LEU A 207 0.99 15.65 37.29
C LEU A 207 1.86 15.14 38.45
N ALA A 208 1.85 13.83 38.69
CA ALA A 208 2.63 13.22 39.78
C ALA A 208 4.12 13.06 39.47
N LEU A 209 4.52 13.09 38.20
CA LEU A 209 5.86 12.70 37.74
C LEU A 209 6.54 13.76 36.84
N GLU A 210 5.83 14.81 36.44
CA GLU A 210 6.32 15.85 35.51
C GLU A 210 7.52 16.63 36.05
N ASP A 211 7.64 16.72 37.38
CA ASP A 211 8.77 17.35 38.08
C ASP A 211 9.99 16.42 38.24
N GLY A 212 9.91 15.19 37.74
CA GLY A 212 10.96 14.18 37.89
C GLY A 212 10.91 13.41 39.21
N SER A 213 9.83 13.54 39.98
CA SER A 213 9.64 12.78 41.23
C SER A 213 9.74 11.27 41.04
N ALA A 214 10.52 10.61 41.89
CA ALA A 214 10.64 9.16 41.91
C ALA A 214 9.61 8.55 42.87
N LEU A 215 8.46 8.13 42.34
CA LEU A 215 7.39 7.53 43.12
C LEU A 215 7.38 6.01 43.01
N SER A 216 7.22 5.32 44.14
CA SER A 216 6.92 3.89 44.11
C SER A 216 5.56 3.62 43.47
N ARG A 217 5.38 2.43 42.89
CA ARG A 217 4.09 2.01 42.29
C ARG A 217 2.91 2.21 43.24
N LYS A 218 3.08 1.86 44.52
CA LYS A 218 2.03 2.01 45.54
C LYS A 218 1.66 3.48 45.75
N VAL A 219 2.64 4.37 45.82
CA VAL A 219 2.43 5.81 46.04
C VAL A 219 1.74 6.44 44.83
N LEU A 220 2.22 6.16 43.61
CA LEU A 220 1.62 6.67 42.38
C LEU A 220 0.16 6.21 42.22
N VAL A 221 -0.12 4.92 42.44
CA VAL A 221 -1.49 4.39 42.34
C VAL A 221 -2.41 5.06 43.36
N MET A 222 -1.95 5.24 44.61
CA MET A 222 -2.74 5.93 45.63
C MET A 222 -3.00 7.39 45.28
N PHE A 223 -1.98 8.11 44.76
CA PHE A 223 -2.11 9.51 44.33
C PHE A 223 -3.22 9.68 43.29
N VAL A 224 -3.25 8.79 42.30
CA VAL A 224 -4.25 8.80 41.21
C VAL A 224 -5.64 8.43 41.74
N VAL A 225 -5.78 7.32 42.48
CA VAL A 225 -7.09 6.85 42.96
C VAL A 225 -7.79 7.91 43.80
N GLN A 226 -7.08 8.53 44.75
CA GLN A 226 -7.66 9.55 45.65
C GLN A 226 -8.21 10.78 44.91
N ARG A 227 -7.63 11.13 43.75
CA ARG A 227 -8.06 12.27 42.94
C ARG A 227 -9.11 11.90 41.90
N LEU A 228 -9.14 10.64 41.48
CA LEU A 228 -10.04 10.16 40.44
C LEU A 228 -11.40 9.67 40.99
N GLU A 229 -11.42 9.02 42.15
CA GLU A 229 -12.61 8.42 42.77
C GLU A 229 -13.80 9.38 42.93
N PRO A 230 -13.63 10.68 43.27
CA PRO A 230 -14.75 11.63 43.37
C PRO A 230 -15.51 11.83 42.05
N HIS A 231 -14.85 11.64 40.91
CA HIS A 231 -15.43 11.84 39.57
C HIS A 231 -15.78 10.51 38.88
N PHE A 232 -15.06 9.44 39.24
CA PHE A 232 -15.26 8.10 38.70
C PHE A 232 -15.30 7.08 39.86
N PRO A 233 -16.48 6.84 40.47
CA PRO A 233 -16.62 5.98 41.64
C PRO A 233 -16.16 4.53 41.44
N GLN A 234 -16.09 4.07 40.20
CA GLN A 234 -15.58 2.75 39.82
C GLN A 234 -14.03 2.66 39.82
N ALA A 235 -13.32 3.76 40.13
CA ALA A 235 -11.87 3.75 40.26
C ALA A 235 -11.43 2.88 41.43
N SER A 236 -10.42 2.03 41.21
CA SER A 236 -9.87 1.17 42.25
C SER A 236 -8.36 1.09 42.15
N LYS A 237 -7.69 0.76 43.26
CA LYS A 237 -6.23 0.54 43.28
C LYS A 237 -5.80 -0.50 42.25
N THR A 238 -6.61 -1.54 42.06
CA THR A 238 -6.36 -2.61 41.09
C THR A 238 -6.46 -2.09 39.66
N SER A 239 -7.56 -1.42 39.30
CA SER A 239 -7.78 -0.92 37.94
C SER A 239 -6.76 0.15 37.54
N ILE A 240 -6.42 1.08 38.45
CA ILE A 240 -5.35 2.06 38.23
C ILE A 240 -3.98 1.38 38.19
N GLY A 241 -3.75 0.39 39.04
CA GLY A 241 -2.53 -0.41 39.03
C GLY A 241 -2.28 -1.10 37.68
N HIS A 242 -3.35 -1.54 36.99
CA HIS A 242 -3.27 -2.09 35.64
C HIS A 242 -3.02 -1.02 34.56
N VAL A 243 -3.49 0.22 34.74
CA VAL A 243 -3.13 1.34 33.85
C VAL A 243 -1.65 1.70 34.00
N VAL A 244 -1.14 1.76 35.23
CA VAL A 244 0.30 1.97 35.49
C VAL A 244 1.12 0.81 34.91
N GLN A 245 0.62 -0.42 34.97
CA GLN A 245 1.25 -1.58 34.31
C GLN A 245 1.35 -1.39 32.79
N LEU A 246 0.33 -0.81 32.16
CA LEU A 246 0.34 -0.52 30.73
C LEU A 246 1.45 0.47 30.36
N LEU A 247 1.61 1.54 31.13
CA LEU A 247 2.69 2.52 30.95
C LEU A 247 4.08 1.90 31.19
N TYR A 248 4.19 1.02 32.18
CA TYR A 248 5.43 0.28 32.43
C TYR A 248 5.79 -0.61 31.24
N ARG A 249 4.82 -1.34 30.67
CA ARG A 249 5.06 -2.16 29.47
C ARG A 249 5.36 -1.32 28.21
N ALA A 250 4.91 -0.07 28.18
CA ALA A 250 5.26 0.90 27.15
C ALA A 250 6.63 1.56 27.38
N SER A 251 7.39 1.13 28.40
CA SER A 251 8.72 1.66 28.73
C SER A 251 8.71 3.16 29.06
N CYS A 252 7.65 3.64 29.69
CA CYS A 252 7.54 5.06 30.09
C CYS A 252 8.29 5.41 31.38
N PHE A 253 8.72 4.42 32.17
CA PHE A 253 9.46 4.64 33.42
C PHE A 253 10.94 4.28 33.23
N LYS A 254 11.81 5.02 33.92
CA LYS A 254 13.26 4.75 34.00
C LYS A 254 13.59 3.73 35.08
#